data_AF-A0A534P7L0-F1
#
_entry.id   AF-A0A534P7L0-F1
#
_cell.length_a   1.000
_cell.length_b   1.000
_cell.length_c   1.000
_cell.angle_alpha   90.00
_cell.angle_beta   90.00
_cell.angle_gamma   90.00
#
_symmetry.space_group_name_H-M   'P 1'
#
loop_
_entity.id
_entity.type
_entity.pdbx_description
1 polymer ?
#
loop_
_entity_poly.entity_id
_entity_poly.type
_entity_poly.pdbx_seq_one_letter_code
_entity_poly.pdbx_strand_id
1 'polypeptide(L)'
;MGYHWGLGILHNDGNCLDCDFGDTYDRVAFQPREIKGHTVSLMFDVLSKGAFTTGDFGELGRSVDADTLDDGYRVAVAVTKLDTPEVVKRKLDAGEWVVNYGLLADLRTQSWDTVTTLPNGGDVGTIAGIGSARAGVVRRGAKFYQPDVFLSLKRKRWRLDAEIAATIGNVSSIAAREPGPGADPNLSRAIAFTQFGGALQTDVAFLPADALLFGVDFGAATGDKGAYGFGARPWRSGSGNFQPVPNAPGIAPYQVAGPGDLDGNHIDISSTGSHDHVNNFVFNRAFNVDMILFRNLVSAVTSAWYLKPSLRYRPTGRKTGGGDDTGFELLFSLMYASAWYQENTPGLKKPLGIEMNVGITYDTSDRFHTGLAYGLLLPLDGLNTPRIAGVVQRDVGIAHAARFIFAIPF
;
A
#
# COMPACT_ATOMS: atom_id res chain seq x y z
N MET A 1 -4.33 -0.08 16.95
CA MET A 1 -3.04 -0.81 17.10
C MET A 1 -2.40 -0.97 15.73
N GLY A 2 -1.06 -0.86 15.61
CA GLY A 2 -0.35 -1.16 14.35
C GLY A 2 -0.59 -2.61 13.92
N TYR A 3 -0.77 -2.85 12.62
CA TYR A 3 -1.00 -4.20 12.07
C TYR A 3 -0.04 -4.51 10.93
N HIS A 4 0.72 -5.58 11.14
CA HIS A 4 1.70 -6.08 10.19
C HIS A 4 1.42 -7.54 9.84
N TRP A 5 1.68 -7.91 8.59
CA TRP A 5 1.60 -9.29 8.11
C TRP A 5 2.66 -9.56 7.04
N GLY A 6 3.32 -10.71 7.09
CA GLY A 6 4.29 -11.12 6.07
C GLY A 6 5.49 -10.19 5.91
N LEU A 7 5.82 -9.89 4.66
CA LEU A 7 6.73 -8.82 4.22
C LEU A 7 6.10 -7.43 4.34
N GLY A 8 4.77 -7.36 4.44
CA GLY A 8 3.99 -6.13 4.54
C GLY A 8 3.56 -5.57 3.20
N ILE A 9 3.29 -6.40 2.18
CA ILE A 9 2.82 -5.89 0.89
C ILE A 9 1.35 -5.49 0.93
N LEU A 10 0.53 -6.09 1.80
CA LEU A 10 -0.85 -5.70 2.02
C LEU A 10 -1.04 -4.97 3.35
N HIS A 11 -0.52 -5.55 4.44
CA HIS A 11 -0.62 -4.98 5.80
C HIS A 11 0.76 -4.73 6.40
N ASN A 12 1.08 -3.46 6.61
CA ASN A 12 2.36 -3.05 7.17
C ASN A 12 2.12 -2.01 8.26
N ASP A 13 2.57 -2.27 9.47
CA ASP A 13 2.36 -1.41 10.63
C ASP A 13 3.19 -0.12 10.61
N GLY A 14 4.14 0.00 9.67
CA GLY A 14 4.99 1.19 9.59
C GLY A 14 5.98 1.34 10.74
N ASN A 15 6.20 0.28 11.53
CA ASN A 15 7.04 0.35 12.71
C ASN A 15 8.53 0.15 12.37
N CYS A 16 9.02 0.95 11.41
CA CYS A 16 10.41 0.98 11.01
C CYS A 16 10.97 2.41 11.12
N LEU A 17 12.29 2.53 11.34
CA LEU A 17 12.95 3.84 11.52
C LEU A 17 12.78 4.78 10.32
N ASP A 18 12.53 4.20 9.15
CA ASP A 18 12.46 4.89 7.87
C ASP A 18 11.08 4.81 7.22
N CYS A 19 10.03 4.47 7.96
CA CYS A 19 8.69 4.28 7.40
C CYS A 19 7.92 5.60 7.39
N ASP A 20 7.28 5.92 6.26
CA ASP A 20 6.48 7.15 6.11
C ASP A 20 4.97 6.91 6.33
N PHE A 21 4.55 5.63 6.37
CA PHE A 21 3.17 5.18 6.47
C PHE A 21 3.08 3.95 7.38
N GLY A 22 1.87 3.61 7.81
CA GLY A 22 1.57 2.38 8.54
C GLY A 22 0.07 2.15 8.69
N ASP A 23 -0.30 0.88 8.77
CA ASP A 23 -1.67 0.41 8.99
C ASP A 23 -1.95 0.35 10.48
N THR A 24 -3.08 0.92 10.89
CA THR A 24 -3.61 0.73 12.24
C THR A 24 -5.08 0.35 12.16
N TYR A 25 -5.50 -0.52 13.08
CA TYR A 25 -6.90 -0.94 13.21
C TYR A 25 -7.40 -0.75 14.63
N ASP A 26 -8.68 -0.42 14.75
CA ASP A 26 -9.47 -0.55 15.96
C ASP A 26 -10.03 -1.97 16.01
N ARG A 27 -9.26 -2.85 16.65
CA ARG A 27 -9.43 -4.31 16.61
C ARG A 27 -9.86 -4.87 17.95
N VAL A 28 -10.83 -5.79 17.90
CA VAL A 28 -11.01 -6.82 18.93
C VAL A 28 -10.47 -8.13 18.36
N ALA A 29 -9.50 -8.74 19.04
CA ALA A 29 -8.89 -9.99 18.62
C ALA A 29 -9.01 -11.06 19.70
N PHE A 30 -9.25 -12.29 19.26
CA PHE A 30 -9.17 -13.49 20.09
C PHE A 30 -8.15 -14.45 19.48
N GLN A 31 -7.15 -14.81 20.28
CA GLN A 31 -6.11 -15.75 19.91
C GLN A 31 -6.03 -16.86 20.96
N PRO A 32 -6.62 -18.04 20.70
CA PRO A 32 -6.46 -19.19 21.59
C PRO A 32 -4.99 -19.59 21.73
N ARG A 33 -4.73 -20.45 22.73
CA ARG A 33 -3.44 -21.13 22.86
C ARG A 33 -3.10 -21.87 21.57
N GLU A 34 -1.82 -21.87 21.25
CA GLU A 34 -1.26 -22.59 20.10
C GLU A 34 -1.73 -24.06 20.03
N ILE A 35 -2.11 -24.50 18.82
CA ILE A 35 -2.57 -25.84 18.52
C ILE A 35 -1.58 -26.49 17.55
N LYS A 36 -0.84 -27.51 18.01
CA LYS A 36 0.13 -28.26 17.20
C LYS A 36 1.15 -27.36 16.46
N GLY A 37 1.74 -26.37 17.11
CA GLY A 37 2.71 -25.49 16.44
C GLY A 37 2.08 -24.39 15.59
N HIS A 38 0.76 -24.17 15.67
CA HIS A 38 0.04 -23.15 14.92
C HIS A 38 -0.71 -22.21 15.86
N THR A 39 -0.59 -20.92 15.58
CA THR A 39 -1.40 -19.88 16.20
C THR A 39 -2.57 -19.57 15.29
N VAL A 40 -3.78 -19.48 15.86
CA VAL A 40 -4.98 -19.04 15.15
C VAL A 40 -5.45 -17.75 15.80
N SER A 41 -5.76 -16.74 15.01
CA SER A 41 -6.27 -15.45 15.50
C SER A 41 -7.55 -15.09 14.76
N LEU A 42 -8.61 -14.83 15.53
CA LEU A 42 -9.88 -14.28 15.03
C LEU A 42 -9.87 -12.78 15.31
N MET A 43 -10.24 -11.98 14.31
CA MET A 43 -10.17 -10.53 14.42
C MET A 43 -11.45 -9.90 13.88
N PHE A 44 -11.92 -8.88 14.60
CA PHE A 44 -12.99 -7.98 14.16
C PHE A 44 -12.45 -6.55 14.22
N ASP A 45 -12.47 -5.85 13.10
CA ASP A 45 -11.99 -4.47 13.00
C ASP A 45 -13.11 -3.54 12.55
N VAL A 46 -13.11 -2.34 13.12
CA VAL A 46 -13.85 -1.20 12.59
C VAL A 46 -12.94 -0.49 11.58
N LEU A 47 -13.39 -0.38 10.33
CA LEU A 47 -12.62 0.22 9.22
C LEU A 47 -12.96 1.69 9.01
N SER A 48 -14.23 2.04 9.16
CA SER A 48 -14.76 3.39 8.97
C SER A 48 -15.99 3.58 9.85
N LYS A 49 -16.16 4.79 10.35
CA LYS A 49 -17.31 5.26 11.13
C LYS A 49 -18.17 6.30 10.42
N GLY A 50 -17.92 6.50 9.12
CA GLY A 50 -18.70 7.43 8.31
C GLY A 50 -18.79 8.84 8.91
N ALA A 51 -20.01 9.40 8.97
CA ALA A 51 -20.25 10.72 9.51
C ALA A 51 -20.23 10.72 11.05
N PHE A 52 -19.53 11.69 11.66
CA PHE A 52 -19.48 11.88 13.10
C PHE A 52 -19.78 13.34 13.46
N THR A 53 -20.24 13.57 14.69
CA THR A 53 -20.47 14.94 15.18
C THR A 53 -19.15 15.59 15.62
N THR A 54 -18.88 16.78 15.11
CA THR A 54 -17.96 17.75 15.74
C THR A 54 -18.82 18.86 16.31
N GLY A 55 -18.75 19.17 17.60
CA GLY A 55 -19.53 20.27 18.17
C GLY A 55 -19.23 21.61 17.49
N ASP A 56 -20.25 22.43 17.25
CA ASP A 56 -20.21 23.68 16.46
C ASP A 56 -19.17 24.71 16.91
N PHE A 57 -18.72 24.60 18.15
CA PHE A 57 -17.81 25.55 18.77
C PHE A 57 -16.47 24.93 19.19
N GLY A 58 -16.08 23.78 18.62
CA GLY A 58 -14.82 23.12 18.96
C GLY A 58 -14.81 22.60 20.41
N GLU A 59 -15.97 22.19 20.91
CA GLU A 59 -16.11 21.62 22.25
C GLU A 59 -15.19 20.41 22.38
N LEU A 60 -14.37 20.41 23.44
CA LEU A 60 -13.34 19.43 23.78
C LEU A 60 -13.90 18.02 24.14
N GLY A 61 -15.06 17.65 23.59
CA GLY A 61 -15.74 16.38 23.79
C GLY A 61 -15.27 15.29 22.82
N ARG A 62 -15.67 14.05 23.09
CA ARG A 62 -15.47 12.94 22.15
C ARG A 62 -16.46 13.08 21.01
N SER A 63 -15.98 12.96 19.77
CA SER A 63 -16.86 12.81 18.61
C SER A 63 -17.77 11.60 18.81
N VAL A 64 -19.04 11.76 18.45
CA VAL A 64 -20.04 10.70 18.50
C VAL A 64 -20.36 10.29 17.08
N ASP A 65 -20.41 8.98 16.89
CA ASP A 65 -20.83 8.33 15.66
C ASP A 65 -22.28 8.75 15.32
N ALA A 66 -22.50 9.35 14.16
CA ALA A 66 -23.81 9.93 13.82
C ALA A 66 -24.79 8.88 13.28
N ASP A 67 -24.28 7.82 12.63
CA ASP A 67 -25.06 6.67 12.18
C ASP A 67 -24.15 5.43 12.15
N THR A 68 -24.70 4.26 12.47
CA THR A 68 -23.94 3.00 12.39
C THR A 68 -24.12 2.29 11.05
N LEU A 69 -25.05 2.76 10.21
CA LEU A 69 -25.38 2.10 8.94
C LEU A 69 -24.27 2.25 7.89
N ASP A 70 -23.53 3.35 7.92
CA ASP A 70 -22.41 3.70 7.03
C ASP A 70 -21.04 3.16 7.48
N ASP A 71 -21.03 2.40 8.57
CA ASP A 71 -19.84 1.74 9.09
C ASP A 71 -19.26 0.71 8.11
N GLY A 72 -17.93 0.70 8.07
CA GLY A 72 -17.14 -0.36 7.43
C GLY A 72 -16.60 -1.33 8.47
N TYR A 73 -16.71 -2.64 8.20
CA TYR A 73 -16.20 -3.68 9.09
C TYR A 73 -15.27 -4.65 8.36
N ARG A 74 -14.34 -5.24 9.13
CA ARG A 74 -13.50 -6.36 8.71
C ARG A 74 -13.63 -7.52 9.68
N VAL A 75 -13.81 -8.72 9.14
CA VAL A 75 -13.67 -9.97 9.90
C VAL A 75 -12.51 -10.74 9.31
N ALA A 76 -11.52 -11.10 10.13
CA ALA A 76 -10.34 -11.79 9.67
C ALA A 76 -10.05 -13.07 10.46
N VAL A 77 -9.50 -14.06 9.76
CA VAL A 77 -8.89 -15.25 10.35
C VAL A 77 -7.42 -15.28 9.93
N ALA A 78 -6.52 -15.48 10.88
CA ALA A 78 -5.11 -15.71 10.61
C ALA A 78 -4.68 -17.04 11.20
N VAL A 79 -3.91 -17.82 10.45
CA VAL A 79 -3.27 -19.05 10.90
C VAL A 79 -1.79 -18.94 10.59
N THR A 80 -0.94 -19.02 11.62
CA THR A 80 0.50 -18.87 11.46
C THR A 80 1.26 -20.01 12.12
N LYS A 81 2.42 -20.33 11.54
CA LYS A 81 3.46 -21.13 12.16
C LYS A 81 4.73 -20.29 12.17
N LEU A 82 5.10 -19.82 13.36
CA LEU A 82 6.25 -18.94 13.56
C LEU A 82 7.14 -19.50 14.66
N ASP A 83 8.37 -19.83 14.31
CA ASP A 83 9.42 -20.15 15.27
C ASP A 83 9.87 -18.88 16.01
N THR A 84 10.08 -18.96 17.34
CA THR A 84 10.63 -17.84 18.12
C THR A 84 12.08 -17.53 17.72
N PRO A 85 12.61 -16.33 17.98
CA PRO A 85 13.99 -15.98 17.64
C PRO A 85 15.03 -16.99 18.15
N GLU A 86 14.82 -17.54 19.34
CA GLU A 86 15.70 -18.53 19.96
C GLU A 86 15.64 -19.89 19.25
N VAL A 87 14.46 -20.29 18.78
CA VAL A 87 14.27 -21.52 17.99
C VAL A 87 14.90 -21.37 16.61
N VAL A 88 14.67 -20.23 15.95
CA VAL A 88 15.28 -19.91 14.65
C VAL A 88 16.80 -19.99 14.74
N LYS A 89 17.39 -19.32 15.73
CA LYS A 89 18.84 -19.35 15.98
C LYS A 89 19.37 -20.76 16.14
N ARG A 90 18.75 -21.55 17.03
CA ARG A 90 19.15 -22.93 17.30
C ARG A 90 19.09 -23.82 16.05
N LYS A 91 18.02 -23.72 15.26
CA LYS A 91 17.86 -24.48 14.01
C LYS A 91 18.93 -24.09 12.98
N LEU A 92 19.20 -22.79 12.83
CA LEU A 92 20.25 -22.31 11.93
C LEU A 92 21.65 -22.77 12.36
N ASP A 93 21.96 -22.73 13.66
CA ASP A 93 23.22 -23.23 14.22
C ASP A 93 23.37 -24.76 14.01
N ALA A 94 22.26 -25.50 14.08
CA ALA A 94 22.21 -26.93 13.78
C ALA A 94 22.20 -27.25 12.27
N GLY A 95 22.11 -26.25 11.39
CA GLY A 95 22.01 -26.43 9.94
C GLY A 95 20.67 -26.98 9.46
N GLU A 96 19.65 -26.93 10.32
CA GLU A 96 18.28 -27.32 10.05
C GLU A 96 17.54 -26.25 9.24
N TRP A 97 16.38 -26.64 8.70
CA TRP A 97 15.47 -25.72 8.03
C TRP A 97 14.61 -24.98 9.06
N VAL A 98 14.53 -23.66 8.91
CA VAL A 98 13.49 -22.83 9.51
C VAL A 98 12.42 -22.61 8.45
N VAL A 99 11.18 -23.00 8.77
CA VAL A 99 10.03 -22.93 7.86
C VAL A 99 8.90 -22.24 8.61
N ASN A 100 8.77 -20.95 8.37
CA ASN A 100 7.73 -20.09 8.93
C ASN A 100 6.75 -19.71 7.83
N TYR A 101 5.45 -19.72 8.12
CA TYR A 101 4.43 -19.36 7.14
C TYR A 101 3.17 -18.88 7.83
N GLY A 102 2.34 -18.19 7.06
CA GLY A 102 1.01 -17.77 7.51
C GLY A 102 0.02 -17.70 6.38
N LEU A 103 -1.24 -17.94 6.72
CA LEU A 103 -2.40 -17.66 5.90
C LEU A 103 -3.30 -16.67 6.65
N LEU A 104 -3.64 -15.58 6.00
CA LEU A 104 -4.62 -14.59 6.41
C LEU A 104 -5.74 -14.59 5.38
N ALA A 105 -6.97 -14.53 5.86
CA ALA A 105 -8.14 -14.25 5.04
C ALA A 105 -9.02 -13.26 5.77
N ASP A 106 -9.32 -12.13 5.14
CA ASP A 106 -10.29 -11.19 5.65
C ASP A 106 -11.41 -10.84 4.68
N LEU A 107 -12.58 -10.61 5.27
CA LEU A 107 -13.78 -10.13 4.62
C LEU A 107 -14.00 -8.69 5.07
N ARG A 108 -14.06 -7.76 4.13
CA ARG A 108 -14.44 -6.36 4.37
C ARG A 108 -15.80 -6.09 3.77
N THR A 109 -16.62 -5.37 4.53
CA THR A 109 -17.96 -4.99 4.10
C THR A 109 -18.26 -3.56 4.48
N GLN A 110 -18.87 -2.83 3.56
CA GLN A 110 -19.51 -1.55 3.84
C GLN A 110 -20.81 -1.49 3.03
N SER A 111 -21.95 -1.62 3.70
CA SER A 111 -23.25 -1.72 3.02
C SER A 111 -23.75 -0.36 2.56
N TRP A 112 -23.55 0.66 3.39
CA TRP A 112 -23.96 2.03 3.14
C TRP A 112 -22.80 2.99 3.38
N ASP A 113 -22.94 4.21 2.90
CA ASP A 113 -21.93 5.27 3.05
C ASP A 113 -22.64 6.62 3.11
N THR A 114 -22.11 7.55 3.90
CA THR A 114 -22.64 8.91 3.98
C THR A 114 -21.81 9.82 3.08
N VAL A 115 -22.40 10.33 1.99
CA VAL A 115 -21.65 10.95 0.88
C VAL A 115 -21.19 12.38 1.16
N THR A 116 -21.53 12.97 2.32
CA THR A 116 -21.15 14.34 2.65
C THR A 116 -19.73 14.42 3.20
N THR A 117 -18.74 14.62 2.32
CA THR A 117 -17.49 15.29 2.72
C THR A 117 -17.75 16.78 2.84
N LEU A 118 -18.07 17.25 4.04
CA LEU A 118 -18.04 18.68 4.31
C LEU A 118 -16.57 19.06 4.57
N PRO A 119 -15.96 19.97 3.78
CA PRO A 119 -14.66 20.52 4.10
C PRO A 119 -14.77 21.16 5.49
N ASN A 120 -13.93 20.74 6.45
CA ASN A 120 -13.92 21.22 7.83
C ASN A 120 -15.20 20.93 8.64
N GLY A 121 -15.51 19.67 8.92
CA GLY A 121 -16.45 19.32 10.00
C GLY A 121 -17.75 20.13 9.92
N GLY A 122 -18.50 19.91 8.83
CA GLY A 122 -19.80 20.48 8.53
C GLY A 122 -20.29 21.65 9.39
N ASP A 123 -20.15 22.86 8.85
CA ASP A 123 -20.87 24.03 9.36
C ASP A 123 -22.37 23.67 9.48
N VAL A 124 -22.93 23.79 10.69
CA VAL A 124 -24.26 23.27 11.04
C VAL A 124 -25.38 23.87 10.21
N GLY A 125 -25.16 25.02 9.59
CA GLY A 125 -26.07 25.56 8.56
C GLY A 125 -26.28 24.62 7.36
N THR A 126 -25.29 23.81 7.02
CA THR A 126 -25.35 22.84 5.91
C THR A 126 -26.04 21.54 6.32
N ILE A 127 -25.82 21.07 7.56
CA ILE A 127 -26.52 19.91 8.13
C ILE A 127 -28.00 20.24 8.40
N ALA A 128 -28.31 21.46 8.85
CA ALA A 128 -29.67 21.95 9.05
C ALA A 128 -30.49 22.03 7.74
N GLY A 129 -29.83 22.23 6.59
CA GLY A 129 -30.46 22.20 5.26
C GLY A 129 -30.81 20.80 4.74
N ILE A 130 -30.22 19.74 5.32
CA ILE A 130 -30.44 18.34 4.92
C ILE A 130 -31.56 17.69 5.77
N GLY A 131 -32.00 18.34 6.85
CA GLY A 131 -33.08 17.89 7.73
C GLY A 131 -32.69 16.69 8.63
N SER A 132 -31.98 15.68 8.11
CA SER A 132 -31.34 14.61 8.88
C SER A 132 -30.15 14.01 8.12
N ALA A 133 -29.07 13.63 8.83
CA ALA A 133 -27.92 12.92 8.23
C ALA A 133 -28.32 11.64 7.47
N ARG A 134 -29.43 10.99 7.88
CA ARG A 134 -30.02 9.82 7.20
C ARG A 134 -30.48 10.08 5.77
N ALA A 135 -30.69 11.33 5.36
CA ALA A 135 -31.04 11.67 3.98
C ALA A 135 -29.83 11.67 3.03
N GLY A 136 -28.60 11.60 3.55
CA GLY A 136 -27.34 11.57 2.79
C GLY A 136 -26.66 10.20 2.70
N VAL A 137 -27.30 9.16 3.22
CA VAL A 137 -26.78 7.79 3.21
C VAL A 137 -27.14 7.12 1.88
N VAL A 138 -26.16 6.50 1.24
CA VAL A 138 -26.32 5.79 -0.04
C VAL A 138 -25.87 4.36 0.08
N ARG A 139 -26.54 3.46 -0.62
CA ARG A 139 -26.14 2.06 -0.69
C ARG A 139 -24.86 1.96 -1.50
N ARG A 140 -23.80 1.43 -0.89
CA ARG A 140 -22.55 1.04 -1.57
C ARG A 140 -22.54 -0.44 -1.91
N GLY A 141 -22.98 -1.28 -0.96
CA GLY A 141 -22.89 -2.73 -1.09
C GLY A 141 -21.48 -3.20 -1.41
N ALA A 142 -20.47 -2.61 -0.75
CA ALA A 142 -19.07 -2.94 -0.91
C ALA A 142 -18.77 -4.24 -0.16
N LYS A 143 -18.15 -5.20 -0.86
CA LYS A 143 -17.75 -6.48 -0.29
C LYS A 143 -16.43 -6.92 -0.91
N PHE A 144 -15.42 -7.13 -0.07
CA PHE A 144 -14.08 -7.53 -0.48
C PHE A 144 -13.60 -8.73 0.30
N TYR A 145 -12.93 -9.65 -0.39
CA TYR A 145 -12.20 -10.76 0.16
C TYR A 145 -10.71 -10.53 -0.08
N GLN A 146 -9.93 -10.65 0.98
CA GLN A 146 -8.49 -10.43 0.94
C GLN A 146 -7.75 -11.64 1.52
N PRO A 147 -7.38 -12.61 0.68
CA PRO A 147 -6.43 -13.64 1.06
C PRO A 147 -5.00 -13.12 0.97
N ASP A 148 -4.18 -13.51 1.93
CA ASP A 148 -2.77 -13.14 2.01
C ASP A 148 -1.96 -14.30 2.61
N VAL A 149 -0.88 -14.67 1.94
CA VAL A 149 -0.02 -15.79 2.32
C VAL A 149 1.43 -15.34 2.32
N PHE A 150 2.14 -15.63 3.41
CA PHE A 150 3.59 -15.46 3.45
C PHE A 150 4.32 -16.77 3.76
N LEU A 151 5.57 -16.83 3.32
CA LEU A 151 6.51 -17.91 3.54
C LEU A 151 7.88 -17.32 3.86
N SER A 152 8.52 -17.80 4.92
CA SER A 152 9.88 -17.48 5.30
C SER A 152 10.67 -18.79 5.48
N LEU A 153 11.64 -19.00 4.60
CA LEU A 153 12.54 -20.13 4.57
C LEU A 153 13.95 -19.67 4.90
N LYS A 154 14.59 -20.30 5.89
CA LYS A 154 15.98 -19.99 6.25
C LYS A 154 16.76 -21.27 6.45
N ARG A 155 17.99 -21.30 5.94
CA ARG A 155 18.94 -22.39 6.18
C ARG A 155 20.37 -21.92 5.99
N LYS A 156 21.18 -22.09 7.04
CA LYS A 156 22.58 -21.68 7.04
C LYS A 156 22.69 -20.21 6.60
N ARG A 157 23.30 -19.97 5.43
CA ARG A 157 23.58 -18.66 4.84
C ARG A 157 22.52 -18.17 3.86
N TRP A 158 21.47 -18.95 3.64
CA TRP A 158 20.40 -18.62 2.68
C TRP A 158 19.10 -18.29 3.40
N ARG A 159 18.42 -17.27 2.89
CA ARG A 159 17.11 -16.78 3.32
C ARG A 159 16.25 -16.54 2.08
N LEU A 160 14.97 -16.87 2.19
CA LEU A 160 13.91 -16.47 1.27
C LEU A 160 12.69 -16.09 2.10
N ASP A 161 12.21 -14.87 1.91
CA ASP A 161 10.92 -14.42 2.40
C ASP A 161 10.06 -14.08 1.18
N ALA A 162 8.80 -14.51 1.17
CA ALA A 162 7.87 -14.27 0.08
C ALA A 162 6.47 -14.01 0.64
N GLU A 163 5.71 -13.15 -0.03
CA GLU A 163 4.32 -12.84 0.27
C GLU A 163 3.53 -12.72 -1.03
N ILE A 164 2.30 -13.23 -1.04
CA ILE A 164 1.31 -13.03 -2.10
C ILE A 164 -0.02 -12.63 -1.49
N ALA A 165 -0.67 -11.64 -2.07
CA ALA A 165 -1.93 -11.11 -1.57
C ALA A 165 -2.88 -10.80 -2.73
N ALA A 166 -4.18 -10.81 -2.44
CA ALA A 166 -5.20 -10.41 -3.40
C ALA A 166 -6.27 -9.55 -2.74
N THR A 167 -6.93 -8.71 -3.54
CA THR A 167 -8.16 -8.01 -3.17
C THR A 167 -9.18 -8.28 -4.25
N ILE A 168 -10.24 -9.01 -3.89
CA ILE A 168 -11.26 -9.46 -4.84
C ILE A 168 -12.61 -9.06 -4.29
N GLY A 169 -13.41 -8.36 -5.08
CA GLY A 169 -14.68 -7.87 -4.56
C GLY A 169 -15.43 -7.00 -5.55
N ASN A 170 -16.45 -6.34 -5.02
CA ASN A 170 -17.25 -5.41 -5.79
C ASN A 170 -17.79 -4.29 -4.91
N VAL A 171 -18.06 -3.16 -5.56
CA VAL A 171 -18.89 -2.08 -5.02
C VAL A 171 -20.13 -2.02 -5.91
N SER A 172 -21.32 -2.09 -5.32
CA SER A 172 -22.57 -2.23 -6.08
C SER A 172 -23.08 -0.91 -6.64
N SER A 173 -22.68 0.23 -6.07
CA SER A 173 -23.10 1.55 -6.52
C SER A 173 -22.09 2.62 -6.08
N ILE A 174 -21.82 3.55 -6.99
CA ILE A 174 -20.97 4.73 -6.79
C ILE A 174 -21.80 6.02 -6.74
N ALA A 175 -23.12 5.89 -6.83
CA ALA A 175 -24.02 7.03 -6.82
C ALA A 175 -23.81 7.88 -5.56
N ALA A 176 -23.83 9.20 -5.73
CA ALA A 176 -23.71 10.15 -4.62
C ALA A 176 -25.03 10.36 -3.84
N ARG A 177 -26.13 9.78 -4.35
CA ARG A 177 -27.46 9.70 -3.73
C ARG A 177 -28.17 8.45 -4.27
N GLU A 178 -29.20 7.96 -3.56
CA GLU A 178 -30.07 6.92 -4.13
C GLU A 178 -30.64 7.38 -5.48
N PRO A 179 -30.41 6.64 -6.58
CA PRO A 179 -30.86 7.05 -7.89
C PRO A 179 -32.39 7.07 -7.97
N GLY A 180 -32.97 8.24 -8.21
CA GLY A 180 -34.40 8.37 -8.50
C GLY A 180 -34.77 7.82 -9.89
N PRO A 181 -36.07 7.70 -10.20
CA PRO A 181 -36.52 7.34 -11.54
C PRO A 181 -35.93 8.30 -12.59
N GLY A 182 -35.21 7.77 -13.59
CA GLY A 182 -34.57 8.55 -14.65
C GLY A 182 -33.13 9.02 -14.37
N ALA A 183 -32.51 8.58 -13.26
CA ALA A 183 -31.08 8.77 -13.04
C ALA A 183 -30.23 7.98 -14.05
N ASP A 184 -29.03 8.48 -14.36
CA ASP A 184 -28.09 7.79 -15.26
C ASP A 184 -27.77 6.38 -14.74
N PRO A 185 -28.07 5.32 -15.50
CA PRO A 185 -27.85 3.94 -15.05
C PRO A 185 -26.38 3.64 -14.73
N ASN A 186 -25.42 4.40 -15.30
CA ASN A 186 -24.00 4.24 -15.02
C ASN A 186 -23.64 4.54 -13.55
N LEU A 187 -24.45 5.35 -12.84
CA LEU A 187 -24.23 5.69 -11.43
C LEU A 187 -24.53 4.50 -10.49
N SER A 188 -25.40 3.60 -10.93
CA SER A 188 -25.77 2.36 -10.22
C SER A 188 -25.03 1.12 -10.71
N ARG A 189 -24.03 1.30 -11.60
CA ARG A 189 -23.24 0.18 -12.11
C ARG A 189 -22.32 -0.35 -11.02
N ALA A 190 -22.26 -1.67 -10.91
CA ALA A 190 -21.31 -2.33 -10.04
C ALA A 190 -19.89 -2.20 -10.59
N ILE A 191 -18.93 -1.93 -9.70
CA ILE A 191 -17.50 -1.92 -10.01
C ILE A 191 -16.89 -3.21 -9.48
N ALA A 192 -16.18 -3.93 -10.34
CA ALA A 192 -15.49 -5.16 -9.97
C ALA A 192 -14.03 -4.88 -9.61
N PHE A 193 -13.51 -5.57 -8.60
CA PHE A 193 -12.12 -5.47 -8.16
C PHE A 193 -11.49 -6.85 -8.24
N THR A 194 -10.37 -6.96 -8.95
CA THR A 194 -9.59 -8.19 -9.06
C THR A 194 -8.11 -7.83 -9.11
N GLN A 195 -7.51 -7.73 -7.93
CA GLN A 195 -6.18 -7.19 -7.73
C GLN A 195 -5.28 -8.26 -7.11
N PHE A 196 -4.07 -8.43 -7.63
CA PHE A 196 -3.08 -9.37 -7.11
C PHE A 196 -1.71 -8.71 -6.94
N GLY A 197 -1.02 -9.04 -5.85
CA GLY A 197 0.32 -8.58 -5.57
C GLY A 197 1.19 -9.72 -5.04
N GLY A 198 2.49 -9.64 -5.27
CA GLY A 198 3.45 -10.55 -4.67
C GLY A 198 4.85 -9.97 -4.62
N ALA A 199 5.55 -10.23 -3.52
CA ALA A 199 6.95 -9.88 -3.37
C ALA A 199 7.75 -11.06 -2.83
N LEU A 200 9.03 -11.09 -3.17
CA LEU A 200 10.00 -12.00 -2.62
C LEU A 200 11.32 -11.28 -2.37
N GLN A 201 12.00 -11.67 -1.30
CA GLN A 201 13.31 -11.18 -0.90
C GLN A 201 14.17 -12.40 -0.58
N THR A 202 15.31 -12.54 -1.25
CA THR A 202 16.26 -13.61 -0.94
C THR A 202 17.64 -13.05 -0.69
N ASP A 203 18.32 -13.59 0.33
CA ASP A 203 19.68 -13.24 0.67
C ASP A 203 20.56 -14.49 0.72
N VAL A 204 21.79 -14.36 0.23
CA VAL A 204 22.86 -15.33 0.45
C VAL A 204 24.04 -14.61 1.10
N ALA A 205 24.50 -15.13 2.24
CA ALA A 205 25.68 -14.62 2.91
C ALA A 205 26.99 -15.29 2.43
N PHE A 206 28.05 -14.50 2.39
CA PHE A 206 29.39 -14.82 1.93
C PHE A 206 30.44 -14.26 2.90
N LEU A 207 31.71 -14.60 2.66
CA LEU A 207 32.88 -14.23 3.48
C LEU A 207 32.90 -14.83 4.90
N PRO A 208 34.04 -14.77 5.60
CA PRO A 208 34.09 -15.09 7.02
C PRO A 208 33.13 -14.23 7.83
N ALA A 209 32.55 -14.81 8.88
CA ALA A 209 31.54 -14.17 9.72
C ALA A 209 30.29 -13.66 8.98
N ASP A 210 30.03 -14.14 7.75
CA ASP A 210 28.87 -13.75 6.94
C ASP A 210 28.87 -12.23 6.60
N ALA A 211 30.08 -11.66 6.46
CA ALA A 211 30.31 -10.22 6.31
C ALA A 211 29.80 -9.61 4.99
N LEU A 212 29.46 -10.41 3.97
CA LEU A 212 28.90 -9.91 2.71
C LEU A 212 27.60 -10.62 2.39
N LEU A 213 26.50 -9.89 2.26
CA LEU A 213 25.21 -10.42 1.85
C LEU A 213 24.91 -9.95 0.42
N PHE A 214 24.59 -10.89 -0.46
CA PHE A 214 24.01 -10.59 -1.76
C PHE A 214 22.52 -10.87 -1.70
N GLY A 215 21.73 -9.85 -1.97
CA GLY A 215 20.27 -9.89 -1.96
C GLY A 215 19.70 -9.79 -3.37
N VAL A 216 18.54 -10.40 -3.60
CA VAL A 216 17.70 -10.16 -4.77
C VAL A 216 16.26 -10.02 -4.30
N ASP A 217 15.68 -8.85 -4.54
CA ASP A 217 14.27 -8.60 -4.31
C ASP A 217 13.54 -8.54 -5.64
N PHE A 218 12.36 -9.13 -5.70
CA PHE A 218 11.45 -9.01 -6.83
C PHE A 218 10.05 -8.77 -6.29
N GLY A 219 9.31 -7.88 -6.94
CA GLY A 219 7.91 -7.65 -6.60
C GLY A 219 7.11 -7.27 -7.83
N ALA A 220 5.84 -7.64 -7.81
CA ALA A 220 4.90 -7.40 -8.88
C ALA A 220 3.53 -7.10 -8.29
N ALA A 221 2.91 -6.03 -8.81
CA ALA A 221 1.53 -5.68 -8.52
C ALA A 221 0.77 -5.59 -9.83
N THR A 222 -0.43 -6.19 -9.91
CA THR A 222 -1.24 -6.13 -11.14
C THR A 222 -1.51 -4.69 -11.54
N GLY A 223 -1.72 -4.48 -12.84
CA GLY A 223 -2.12 -3.19 -13.40
C GLY A 223 -3.54 -3.20 -13.93
N ASP A 224 -4.03 -2.02 -14.26
CA ASP A 224 -5.39 -1.82 -14.72
C ASP A 224 -5.42 -1.47 -16.21
N LYS A 225 -5.73 -2.48 -17.02
CA LYS A 225 -5.71 -2.33 -18.48
C LYS A 225 -6.82 -1.39 -18.93
N GLY A 226 -6.50 -0.48 -19.84
CA GLY A 226 -7.48 0.49 -20.35
C GLY A 226 -7.75 1.68 -19.42
N ALA A 227 -7.17 1.72 -18.23
CA ALA A 227 -7.12 2.93 -17.40
C ALA A 227 -5.79 3.65 -17.60
N TYR A 228 -5.79 4.98 -17.43
CA TYR A 228 -4.57 5.79 -17.50
C TYR A 228 -3.99 6.05 -16.12
N GLY A 229 -2.67 6.27 -16.04
CA GLY A 229 -1.97 6.48 -14.78
C GLY A 229 -1.80 5.21 -13.93
N PHE A 230 -1.04 5.33 -12.84
CA PHE A 230 -0.68 4.20 -11.98
C PHE A 230 -1.79 3.74 -11.02
N GLY A 231 -2.72 4.64 -10.68
CA GLY A 231 -3.83 4.39 -9.76
C GLY A 231 -3.42 4.25 -8.30
N ALA A 232 -2.25 4.77 -7.91
CA ALA A 232 -1.78 4.75 -6.52
C ALA A 232 -2.51 5.79 -5.66
N ARG A 233 -2.95 6.90 -6.27
CA ARG A 233 -3.69 7.99 -5.61
C ARG A 233 -4.95 8.29 -6.42
N PRO A 234 -6.01 7.47 -6.27
CA PRO A 234 -7.23 7.62 -7.07
C PRO A 234 -7.99 8.94 -6.82
N TRP A 235 -7.70 9.64 -5.72
CA TRP A 235 -8.28 10.96 -5.41
C TRP A 235 -7.64 12.12 -6.17
N ARG A 236 -6.54 11.89 -6.90
CA ARG A 236 -5.93 12.93 -7.73
C ARG A 236 -6.78 13.15 -8.97
N SER A 237 -7.23 14.39 -9.20
CA SER A 237 -7.88 14.76 -10.47
C SER A 237 -6.89 14.63 -11.61
N GLY A 238 -7.29 13.92 -12.66
CA GLY A 238 -6.52 13.80 -13.90
C GLY A 238 -6.95 14.81 -14.96
N SER A 239 -6.59 14.51 -16.20
CA SER A 239 -6.88 15.25 -17.42
C SER A 239 -7.88 14.54 -18.34
N GLY A 240 -8.41 13.38 -17.92
CA GLY A 240 -9.34 12.56 -18.68
C GLY A 240 -10.79 13.05 -18.63
N ASN A 241 -11.73 12.11 -18.83
CA ASN A 241 -13.15 12.43 -18.91
C ASN A 241 -13.69 13.00 -17.58
N PHE A 242 -14.54 14.02 -17.69
CA PHE A 242 -15.31 14.52 -16.55
C PHE A 242 -16.25 13.44 -16.04
N GLN A 243 -16.22 13.21 -14.74
CA GLN A 243 -17.11 12.25 -14.11
C GLN A 243 -18.44 12.93 -13.73
N PRO A 244 -19.58 12.32 -14.08
CA PRO A 244 -20.88 12.87 -13.73
C PRO A 244 -21.03 12.85 -12.21
N VAL A 245 -21.07 14.03 -11.59
CA VAL A 245 -21.43 14.18 -10.17
C VAL A 245 -22.90 14.58 -10.11
N PRO A 246 -23.84 13.69 -9.73
CA PRO A 246 -25.26 14.03 -9.77
C PRO A 246 -25.60 14.96 -8.60
N ASN A 247 -25.77 16.27 -8.85
CA ASN A 247 -26.19 17.34 -7.92
C ASN A 247 -26.01 17.05 -6.41
N ALA A 248 -24.84 16.60 -5.96
CA ALA A 248 -24.56 16.40 -4.54
C ALA A 248 -24.00 17.72 -4.00
N PRO A 249 -24.67 18.40 -3.05
CA PRO A 249 -24.14 19.62 -2.45
C PRO A 249 -22.73 19.35 -1.89
N GLY A 250 -21.72 20.08 -2.38
CA GLY A 250 -20.35 20.04 -1.85
C GLY A 250 -19.35 19.11 -2.56
N ILE A 251 -19.74 18.32 -3.56
CA ILE A 251 -18.78 17.51 -4.34
C ILE A 251 -18.42 18.24 -5.64
N ALA A 252 -17.16 18.66 -5.75
CA ALA A 252 -16.65 19.26 -6.98
C ALA A 252 -16.58 18.21 -8.11
N PRO A 253 -16.88 18.57 -9.37
CA PRO A 253 -16.59 17.72 -10.52
C PRO A 253 -15.11 17.32 -10.51
N TYR A 254 -14.82 16.05 -10.79
CA TYR A 254 -13.46 15.55 -10.94
C TYR A 254 -13.28 14.88 -12.30
N GLN A 255 -12.03 14.82 -12.75
CA GLN A 255 -11.64 14.11 -13.97
C GLN A 255 -10.88 12.84 -13.61
N VAL A 256 -11.13 11.77 -14.35
CA VAL A 256 -10.29 10.56 -14.29
C VAL A 256 -8.91 10.83 -14.86
N ALA A 257 -7.97 9.92 -14.62
CA ALA A 257 -6.68 9.97 -15.29
C ALA A 257 -6.84 9.91 -16.81
N GLY A 258 -6.11 10.78 -17.51
CA GLY A 258 -6.00 10.82 -18.96
C GLY A 258 -4.61 10.43 -19.47
N PRO A 259 -4.43 10.30 -20.79
CA PRO A 259 -3.13 10.00 -21.38
C PRO A 259 -2.06 11.01 -20.93
N GLY A 260 -0.97 10.52 -20.34
CA GLY A 260 0.11 11.38 -19.84
C GLY A 260 0.06 11.69 -18.35
N ASP A 261 -1.04 11.38 -17.68
CA ASP A 261 -1.11 11.53 -16.24
C ASP A 261 -0.28 10.43 -15.55
N LEU A 262 0.49 10.83 -14.53
CA LEU A 262 1.23 9.88 -13.69
C LEU A 262 0.27 9.00 -12.87
N ASP A 263 -0.84 9.55 -12.43
CA ASP A 263 -1.70 8.95 -11.41
C ASP A 263 -3.09 9.58 -11.46
N GLY A 264 -4.10 8.90 -10.92
CA GLY A 264 -5.47 9.40 -10.82
C GLY A 264 -6.50 8.29 -10.72
N ASN A 265 -7.77 8.67 -10.73
CA ASN A 265 -8.88 7.71 -10.68
C ASN A 265 -8.95 6.89 -11.99
N HIS A 266 -9.10 5.57 -11.86
CA HIS A 266 -9.28 4.65 -12.99
C HIS A 266 -10.76 4.40 -13.33
N ILE A 267 -11.67 4.68 -12.39
CA ILE A 267 -13.10 4.47 -12.56
C ILE A 267 -13.67 5.58 -13.43
N ASP A 268 -14.01 5.26 -14.68
CA ASP A 268 -14.70 6.14 -15.61
C ASP A 268 -16.15 5.65 -15.80
N ILE A 269 -17.12 6.46 -15.42
CA ILE A 269 -18.55 6.18 -15.58
C ILE A 269 -19.23 7.20 -16.48
N SER A 270 -18.44 8.00 -17.21
CA SER A 270 -18.96 8.89 -18.22
C SER A 270 -19.62 8.11 -19.36
N SER A 271 -20.57 8.73 -20.03
CA SER A 271 -21.28 8.12 -21.17
C SER A 271 -20.37 7.81 -22.37
N THR A 272 -19.14 8.32 -22.38
CA THR A 272 -18.21 8.28 -23.53
C THR A 272 -16.99 7.37 -23.31
N GLY A 273 -16.70 6.92 -22.09
CA GLY A 273 -15.41 6.27 -21.78
C GLY A 273 -15.44 5.24 -20.66
N SER A 274 -16.54 4.49 -20.51
CA SER A 274 -16.74 3.69 -19.30
C SER A 274 -15.65 2.64 -19.01
N HIS A 275 -15.16 2.66 -17.78
CA HIS A 275 -14.22 1.72 -17.16
C HIS A 275 -14.76 1.36 -15.75
N ASP A 276 -15.20 0.11 -15.61
CA ASP A 276 -16.04 -0.37 -14.49
C ASP A 276 -15.34 -1.42 -13.62
N HIS A 277 -14.02 -1.49 -13.70
CA HIS A 277 -13.23 -2.42 -12.92
C HIS A 277 -12.00 -1.70 -12.38
N VAL A 278 -11.41 -2.25 -11.33
CA VAL A 278 -10.15 -1.76 -10.79
C VAL A 278 -9.28 -2.97 -10.51
N ASN A 279 -8.29 -3.18 -11.37
CA ASN A 279 -7.43 -4.37 -11.34
C ASN A 279 -6.00 -4.05 -10.89
N ASN A 280 -5.65 -2.78 -10.67
CA ASN A 280 -4.34 -2.44 -10.14
C ASN A 280 -4.25 -2.77 -8.64
N PHE A 281 -3.35 -3.66 -8.26
CA PHE A 281 -3.04 -3.89 -6.85
C PHE A 281 -2.06 -2.81 -6.39
N VAL A 282 -2.28 -2.24 -5.21
CA VAL A 282 -1.41 -1.21 -4.65
C VAL A 282 -0.74 -1.79 -3.42
N PHE A 283 0.58 -1.97 -3.46
CA PHE A 283 1.32 -2.40 -2.27
C PHE A 283 1.13 -1.38 -1.15
N ASN A 284 1.17 -1.84 0.09
CA ASN A 284 1.18 -0.95 1.24
C ASN A 284 2.31 0.07 1.07
N ARG A 285 2.00 1.35 1.29
CA ARG A 285 2.94 2.45 1.05
C ARG A 285 4.14 2.42 1.99
N ALA A 286 4.05 1.70 3.10
CA ALA A 286 5.18 1.46 4.01
C ALA A 286 6.14 0.39 3.47
N PHE A 287 5.74 -0.41 2.47
CA PHE A 287 6.62 -1.36 1.78
C PHE A 287 7.52 -0.63 0.77
N ASN A 288 8.58 -0.03 1.30
CA ASN A 288 9.53 0.74 0.51
C ASN A 288 10.55 -0.16 -0.19
N VAL A 289 10.57 -0.10 -1.52
CA VAL A 289 11.52 -0.86 -2.35
C VAL A 289 12.67 0.01 -2.87
N ASP A 290 12.49 1.32 -2.83
CA ASP A 290 13.40 2.32 -3.39
C ASP A 290 13.34 3.64 -2.61
N MET A 291 14.11 4.64 -3.04
CA MET A 291 14.13 5.97 -2.45
C MET A 291 13.34 7.00 -3.27
N ILE A 292 13.07 6.76 -4.56
CA ILE A 292 12.52 7.79 -5.45
C ILE A 292 11.30 7.29 -6.22
N LEU A 293 11.45 6.26 -7.06
CA LEU A 293 10.42 5.88 -8.03
C LEU A 293 9.08 5.52 -7.38
N PHE A 294 9.01 4.40 -6.66
CA PHE A 294 7.79 3.95 -6.01
C PHE A 294 7.58 4.65 -4.69
N ARG A 295 8.64 5.10 -4.02
CA ARG A 295 8.48 5.81 -2.74
C ARG A 295 7.87 7.19 -2.88
N ASN A 296 8.37 8.00 -3.82
CA ASN A 296 8.04 9.43 -3.90
C ASN A 296 7.23 9.79 -5.15
N LEU A 297 7.54 9.23 -6.32
CA LEU A 297 6.85 9.58 -7.56
C LEU A 297 5.49 8.88 -7.63
N VAL A 298 5.48 7.54 -7.57
CA VAL A 298 4.26 6.73 -7.65
C VAL A 298 3.58 6.57 -6.29
N SER A 299 4.33 6.58 -5.19
CA SER A 299 3.93 6.41 -3.78
C SER A 299 3.62 4.98 -3.29
N ALA A 300 3.57 4.00 -4.20
CA ALA A 300 3.53 2.57 -3.91
C ALA A 300 3.90 1.78 -5.17
N VAL A 301 4.24 0.49 -5.01
CA VAL A 301 4.33 -0.44 -6.15
C VAL A 301 2.90 -0.79 -6.60
N THR A 302 2.54 -0.37 -7.81
CA THR A 302 1.24 -0.62 -8.46
C THR A 302 1.43 -0.66 -9.98
N SER A 303 0.62 -1.43 -10.69
CA SER A 303 0.66 -1.53 -12.17
C SER A 303 2.04 -1.84 -12.77
N ALA A 304 2.93 -2.45 -11.98
CA ALA A 304 4.33 -2.60 -12.31
C ALA A 304 4.97 -3.81 -11.63
N TRP A 305 6.17 -4.12 -12.07
CA TRP A 305 7.09 -5.04 -11.41
C TRP A 305 8.48 -4.42 -11.31
N TYR A 306 9.26 -4.92 -10.35
CA TYR A 306 10.65 -4.51 -10.16
C TYR A 306 11.55 -5.71 -9.87
N LEU A 307 12.84 -5.55 -10.21
CA LEU A 307 13.92 -6.45 -9.83
C LEU A 307 15.02 -5.60 -9.20
N LYS A 308 15.46 -5.99 -7.99
CA LYS A 308 16.42 -5.24 -7.20
C LYS A 308 17.50 -6.16 -6.62
N PRO A 309 18.61 -6.41 -7.34
CA PRO A 309 19.82 -6.92 -6.73
C PRO A 309 20.41 -5.91 -5.72
N SER A 310 20.95 -6.43 -4.62
CA SER A 310 21.63 -5.64 -3.59
C SER A 310 22.86 -6.33 -3.01
N LEU A 311 23.75 -5.53 -2.46
CA LEU A 311 24.95 -5.93 -1.73
C LEU A 311 24.96 -5.21 -0.39
N ARG A 312 25.16 -5.95 0.69
CA ARG A 312 25.36 -5.40 2.03
C ARG A 312 26.66 -5.92 2.62
N TYR A 313 27.54 -5.02 3.03
CA TYR A 313 28.84 -5.36 3.61
C TYR A 313 28.90 -4.93 5.07
N ARG A 314 29.16 -5.90 5.95
CA ARG A 314 29.17 -5.78 7.41
C ARG A 314 30.51 -6.31 7.96
N PRO A 315 31.57 -5.49 8.02
CA PRO A 315 32.90 -5.95 8.46
C PRO A 315 32.98 -6.27 9.95
N THR A 316 32.06 -5.73 10.76
CA THR A 316 32.09 -5.80 12.23
C THR A 316 30.92 -6.59 12.84
N GLY A 317 30.00 -7.10 12.00
CA GLY A 317 28.85 -7.89 12.43
C GLY A 317 29.18 -9.36 12.71
N ARG A 318 28.45 -9.98 13.65
CA ARG A 318 28.53 -11.43 13.92
C ARG A 318 27.75 -12.24 12.89
N LYS A 319 28.04 -13.56 12.83
CA LYS A 319 27.38 -14.56 11.96
C LYS A 319 25.86 -14.41 11.92
N THR A 320 25.30 -14.64 10.74
CA THR A 320 23.83 -14.73 10.53
C THR A 320 23.23 -15.80 11.45
N GLY A 321 22.45 -15.37 12.45
CA GLY A 321 21.89 -16.27 13.47
C GLY A 321 21.39 -15.61 14.75
N GLY A 322 21.11 -14.30 14.77
CA GLY A 322 20.57 -13.61 15.95
C GLY A 322 21.64 -13.18 16.96
N GLY A 323 22.59 -12.36 16.52
CA GLY A 323 23.41 -11.51 17.38
C GLY A 323 23.00 -10.05 17.21
N ASP A 324 23.37 -9.19 18.17
CA ASP A 324 23.15 -7.75 18.09
C ASP A 324 23.82 -7.21 16.82
N ASP A 325 23.00 -6.67 15.90
CA ASP A 325 23.46 -6.02 14.67
C ASP A 325 24.11 -4.69 15.04
N THR A 326 25.37 -4.75 15.48
CA THR A 326 26.17 -3.57 15.84
C THR A 326 27.31 -3.37 14.86
N GLY A 327 27.64 -2.11 14.57
CA GLY A 327 28.73 -1.69 13.72
C GLY A 327 28.26 -1.04 12.43
N PHE A 328 29.18 -0.92 11.48
CA PHE A 328 28.90 -0.30 10.19
C PHE A 328 28.34 -1.32 9.19
N GLU A 329 27.35 -0.88 8.41
CA GLU A 329 26.90 -1.56 7.22
C GLU A 329 27.02 -0.63 6.01
N LEU A 330 27.65 -1.10 4.94
CA LEU A 330 27.58 -0.45 3.63
C LEU A 330 26.54 -1.15 2.78
N LEU A 331 25.62 -0.36 2.20
CA LEU A 331 24.55 -0.83 1.35
C LEU A 331 24.75 -0.32 -0.08
N PHE A 332 24.55 -1.21 -1.04
CA PHE A 332 24.42 -0.86 -2.44
C PHE A 332 23.25 -1.64 -3.04
N SER A 333 22.39 -0.98 -3.82
CA SER A 333 21.34 -1.66 -4.58
C SER A 333 21.11 -1.00 -5.92
N LEU A 334 20.73 -1.82 -6.90
CA LEU A 334 20.31 -1.39 -8.23
C LEU A 334 18.91 -1.94 -8.45
N MET A 335 17.95 -1.11 -8.84
CA MET A 335 16.58 -1.52 -9.15
C MET A 335 16.25 -1.19 -10.60
N TYR A 336 15.67 -2.15 -11.32
CA TYR A 336 14.98 -1.91 -12.58
C TYR A 336 13.48 -2.10 -12.39
N ALA A 337 12.66 -1.21 -12.97
CA ALA A 337 11.21 -1.29 -12.89
C ALA A 337 10.53 -1.08 -14.25
N SER A 338 9.40 -1.75 -14.46
CA SER A 338 8.61 -1.68 -15.68
C SER A 338 7.11 -1.86 -15.40
N ALA A 339 6.27 -1.13 -16.11
CA ALA A 339 4.83 -1.26 -16.03
C ALA A 339 4.31 -2.46 -16.84
N TRP A 340 3.17 -3.03 -16.42
CA TRP A 340 2.50 -4.09 -17.17
C TRP A 340 1.87 -3.57 -18.46
N TYR A 341 1.21 -2.42 -18.36
CA TYR A 341 0.50 -1.75 -19.43
C TYR A 341 1.09 -0.36 -19.67
N GLN A 342 1.12 0.04 -20.94
CA GLN A 342 1.74 1.31 -21.32
C GLN A 342 0.80 2.48 -21.01
N GLU A 343 -0.52 2.26 -21.07
CA GLU A 343 -1.54 3.23 -20.71
C GLU A 343 -1.47 3.67 -19.24
N ASN A 344 -1.00 2.82 -18.33
CA ASN A 344 -0.80 3.19 -16.92
C ASN A 344 0.39 4.14 -16.69
N THR A 345 1.23 4.38 -17.70
CA THR A 345 2.41 5.23 -17.55
C THR A 345 2.22 6.57 -18.25
N PRO A 346 2.79 7.67 -17.71
CA PRO A 346 2.67 8.97 -18.35
C PRO A 346 3.30 8.97 -19.75
N GLY A 347 4.42 8.27 -19.94
CA GLY A 347 5.12 8.23 -21.24
C GLY A 347 4.49 7.31 -22.28
N LEU A 348 3.41 6.60 -21.94
CA LEU A 348 2.77 5.61 -22.82
C LEU A 348 3.75 4.53 -23.30
N LYS A 349 4.69 4.16 -22.43
CA LYS A 349 5.73 3.14 -22.61
C LYS A 349 5.93 2.36 -21.32
N LYS A 350 6.33 1.10 -21.42
CA LYS A 350 6.44 0.23 -20.23
C LYS A 350 7.66 0.48 -19.34
N PRO A 351 8.89 0.67 -19.86
CA PRO A 351 10.08 0.80 -19.01
C PRO A 351 10.02 2.07 -18.15
N LEU A 352 10.14 1.94 -16.82
CA LEU A 352 9.99 3.08 -15.91
C LEU A 352 11.31 3.74 -15.57
N GLY A 353 12.29 2.95 -15.15
CA GLY A 353 13.54 3.52 -14.65
C GLY A 353 14.53 2.49 -14.15
N ILE A 354 15.76 2.96 -13.97
CA ILE A 354 16.80 2.30 -13.20
C ILE A 354 17.13 3.20 -12.01
N GLU A 355 17.06 2.67 -10.79
CA GLU A 355 17.43 3.40 -9.57
C GLU A 355 18.64 2.76 -8.89
N MET A 356 19.63 3.57 -8.54
CA MET A 356 20.80 3.16 -7.77
C MET A 356 20.76 3.79 -6.40
N ASN A 357 20.93 2.99 -5.36
CA ASN A 357 20.99 3.46 -3.97
C ASN A 357 22.29 3.01 -3.33
N VAL A 358 22.97 3.93 -2.65
CA VAL A 358 24.15 3.66 -1.82
C VAL A 358 23.88 4.20 -0.43
N GLY A 359 24.29 3.47 0.60
CA GLY A 359 24.09 3.89 1.98
C GLY A 359 25.15 3.37 2.93
N ILE A 360 25.23 4.03 4.08
CA ILE A 360 25.99 3.61 5.24
C ILE A 360 25.10 3.72 6.46
N THR A 361 25.05 2.68 7.29
CA THR A 361 24.44 2.74 8.62
C THR A 361 25.46 2.41 9.69
N TYR A 362 25.18 2.87 10.90
CA TYR A 362 25.93 2.56 12.10
C TYR A 362 24.96 2.33 13.25
N ASP A 363 25.05 1.14 13.81
CA ASP A 363 24.18 0.65 14.86
C ASP A 363 25.00 0.26 16.10
N THR A 364 24.50 0.53 17.30
CA THR A 364 25.21 0.24 18.56
C THR A 364 24.38 -0.65 19.48
N SER A 365 25.04 -1.23 20.49
CA SER A 365 24.36 -2.09 21.47
C SER A 365 23.38 -1.34 22.38
N ASP A 366 23.55 -0.03 22.57
CA ASP A 366 22.62 0.85 23.27
C ASP A 366 21.47 1.34 22.37
N ARG A 367 21.27 0.69 21.21
CA ARG A 367 20.22 0.97 20.23
C ARG A 367 20.33 2.35 19.58
N PHE A 368 21.48 2.99 19.63
CA PHE A 368 21.71 4.16 18.79
C PHE A 368 21.79 3.73 17.32
N HIS A 369 21.03 4.42 16.47
CA HIS A 369 20.96 4.17 15.04
C HIS A 369 21.25 5.46 14.29
N THR A 370 22.19 5.43 13.35
CA THR A 370 22.39 6.52 12.39
C THR A 370 22.70 5.99 11.01
N GLY A 371 22.29 6.72 9.98
CA GLY A 371 22.54 6.32 8.61
C GLY A 371 22.46 7.46 7.62
N LEU A 372 23.17 7.31 6.51
CA LEU A 372 23.12 8.20 5.37
C LEU A 372 22.92 7.35 4.11
N ALA A 373 21.94 7.71 3.29
CA ALA A 373 21.67 7.08 2.00
C ALA A 373 21.57 8.12 0.89
N TYR A 374 22.00 7.75 -0.31
CA TYR A 374 21.87 8.54 -1.52
C TYR A 374 21.30 7.67 -2.65
N GLY A 375 20.24 8.15 -3.28
CA GLY A 375 19.56 7.51 -4.39
C GLY A 375 19.65 8.33 -5.67
N LEU A 376 19.76 7.64 -6.81
CA LEU A 376 19.79 8.21 -8.15
C LEU A 376 18.86 7.42 -9.07
N LEU A 377 17.83 8.07 -9.60
CA LEU A 377 16.88 7.50 -10.56
C LEU A 377 17.19 8.02 -11.97
N LEU A 378 17.50 7.09 -12.86
CA LEU A 378 17.56 7.29 -14.31
C LEU A 378 16.18 6.94 -14.89
N PRO A 379 15.32 7.93 -15.20
CA PRO A 379 14.01 7.66 -15.79
C PRO A 379 14.17 7.10 -17.21
N LEU A 380 13.29 6.17 -17.57
CA LEU A 380 13.17 5.64 -18.92
C LEU A 380 11.88 6.16 -19.58
N ASP A 381 11.62 5.74 -20.82
CA ASP A 381 10.55 6.30 -21.64
C ASP A 381 9.15 6.25 -21.02
N GLY A 382 8.86 5.33 -20.11
CA GLY A 382 7.58 5.24 -19.42
C GLY A 382 7.30 6.42 -18.49
N LEU A 383 8.33 7.15 -18.06
CA LEU A 383 8.17 8.35 -17.22
C LEU A 383 8.17 9.65 -18.02
N ASN A 384 8.48 9.62 -19.32
CA ASN A 384 8.54 10.82 -20.14
C ASN A 384 7.16 11.48 -20.30
N THR A 385 7.12 12.78 -20.57
CA THR A 385 5.86 13.42 -20.98
C THR A 385 5.51 13.00 -22.40
N PRO A 386 4.25 12.59 -22.68
CA PRO A 386 3.86 12.23 -24.03
C PRO A 386 3.87 13.48 -24.93
N ARG A 387 4.15 13.28 -26.23
CA ARG A 387 4.09 14.37 -27.21
C ARG A 387 2.63 14.74 -27.50
N ILE A 388 2.09 15.68 -26.73
CA ILE A 388 0.76 16.27 -26.95
C ILE A 388 0.93 17.58 -27.70
N ALA A 389 0.22 17.74 -28.82
CA ALA A 389 0.24 18.98 -29.60
C ALA A 389 -0.21 20.18 -28.74
N GLY A 390 0.61 21.24 -28.67
CA GLY A 390 0.30 22.45 -27.92
C GLY A 390 0.77 22.46 -26.45
N VAL A 391 1.40 21.39 -25.95
CA VAL A 391 1.99 21.34 -24.60
C VAL A 391 3.51 21.46 -24.69
N VAL A 392 4.12 22.28 -23.81
CA VAL A 392 5.58 22.39 -23.72
C VAL A 392 6.16 21.05 -23.27
N GLN A 393 6.91 20.40 -24.15
CA GLN A 393 7.62 19.17 -23.85
C GLN A 393 8.69 19.46 -22.79
N ARG A 394 8.73 18.66 -21.72
CA ARG A 394 9.82 18.69 -20.74
C ARG A 394 10.51 17.34 -20.74
N ASP A 395 11.80 17.35 -21.04
CA ASP A 395 12.62 16.16 -20.89
C ASP A 395 12.72 15.83 -19.39
N VAL A 396 12.47 14.56 -19.05
CA VAL A 396 12.55 14.12 -17.67
C VAL A 396 14.03 13.93 -17.33
N GLY A 397 14.50 14.75 -16.39
CA GLY A 397 15.87 14.68 -15.90
C GLY A 397 16.08 13.56 -14.90
N ILE A 398 17.35 13.29 -14.62
CA ILE A 398 17.77 12.40 -13.54
C ILE A 398 17.24 12.96 -12.21
N ALA A 399 16.61 12.11 -11.39
CA ALA A 399 16.18 12.46 -10.05
C ALA A 399 17.17 11.90 -9.02
N HIS A 400 17.32 12.60 -7.90
CA HIS A 400 18.16 12.16 -6.80
C HIS A 400 17.51 12.46 -5.44
N ALA A 401 17.88 11.69 -4.43
CA ALA A 401 17.44 11.90 -3.06
C ALA A 401 18.57 11.56 -2.09
N ALA A 402 18.74 12.37 -1.05
CA ALA A 402 19.62 12.06 0.07
C ALA A 402 18.76 11.92 1.33
N ARG A 403 19.06 10.91 2.15
CA ARG A 403 18.37 10.70 3.42
C ARG A 403 19.36 10.48 4.55
N PHE A 404 19.14 11.19 5.64
CA PHE A 404 19.87 11.02 6.88
C PHE A 404 18.89 10.55 7.96
N ILE A 405 19.29 9.52 8.69
CA ILE A 405 18.52 8.95 9.81
C ILE A 405 19.39 9.06 11.05
N PHE A 406 18.75 9.47 12.15
CA PHE A 406 19.33 9.52 13.48
C PHE A 406 18.23 9.18 14.47
N ALA A 407 18.39 8.09 15.22
CA ALA A 407 17.39 7.59 16.14
C ALA A 407 18.01 7.05 17.43
N ILE A 408 17.34 7.36 18.54
CA ILE A 408 17.62 6.83 19.87
C ILE A 408 16.27 6.31 20.39
N PRO A 409 15.98 5.02 20.26
CA PRO A 409 14.74 4.43 20.74
C PRO A 409 14.77 4.38 22.28
N PHE A 410 13.73 4.92 22.90
CA PHE A 410 13.53 5.01 24.34
C PHE A 410 12.65 3.88 24.89
#